data_AF-A0A8C6LPH7-F1
#
_entry.id   AF-A0A8C6LPH7-F1
#
_cell.length_a   1.000
_cell.length_b   1.000
_cell.length_c   1.000
_cell.angle_alpha   90.00
_cell.angle_beta   90.00
_cell.angle_gamma   90.00
#
_symmetry.space_group_name_H-M   'P 1'
#
loop_
_entity.id
_entity.type
_entity.pdbx_description
1 polymer ?
#
loop_
_entity_poly.entity_id
_entity_poly.type
_entity_poly.pdbx_seq_one_letter_code
_entity_poly.pdbx_strand_id
1 'polypeptide(L)'
;MLIVCLFVSIGLETFSQLVYQDDFGTHFVNRTDIEDSTQFQYRGLLLDTSRHYLPVPVILKTLDAMAYSKFNVFHWHIVDDPSFPYQSRTFPNLSNKGAFHPVSHVYTQSDVKRVISYARMRGIRVLPEFDSPGHTNFWGRGKITRHSEKHPSGTFGPVNPALPSTYQFMASLFKEVASVSTFFTVCFCRKSNPHIRAFMQKVGFGVDLPKLDAFYMERIVNITSALNKTSIVWQDVFDYRERLRTSSVVEVWKHGCYLCEVRRLTKAELRVILATPWYLDQPGPTHNWARYYVVAPCLQGLQNNLFC
;
A
#
# COMPACT_ATOMS: atom_id res chain seq x y z
N MET A 1 -9.40 3.18 25.26
CA MET A 1 -10.49 2.27 24.83
C MET A 1 -10.11 1.40 23.62
N LEU A 2 -9.58 1.96 22.52
CA LEU A 2 -9.22 1.18 21.31
C LEU A 2 -8.15 0.09 21.51
N ILE A 3 -7.12 0.34 22.31
CA ILE A 3 -6.03 -0.62 22.58
C ILE A 3 -6.54 -1.87 23.32
N VAL A 4 -7.48 -1.70 24.24
CA VAL A 4 -8.06 -2.81 25.02
C VAL A 4 -8.87 -3.74 24.12
N CYS A 5 -9.66 -3.21 23.18
CA CYS A 5 -10.42 -4.05 22.23
C CYS A 5 -9.50 -4.87 21.30
N LEU A 6 -8.36 -4.31 20.88
CA LEU A 6 -7.39 -5.00 20.01
C LEU A 6 -6.80 -6.25 20.68
N PHE A 7 -6.38 -6.14 21.95
CA PHE A 7 -5.79 -7.26 22.67
C PHE A 7 -6.83 -8.32 23.06
N VAL A 8 -8.07 -7.91 23.36
CA VAL A 8 -9.17 -8.85 23.61
C VAL A 8 -9.44 -9.73 22.38
N SER A 9 -9.43 -9.17 21.17
CA SER A 9 -9.62 -9.95 19.94
C SER A 9 -8.53 -11.00 19.71
N ILE A 10 -7.27 -10.69 20.04
CA ILE A 10 -6.14 -11.63 19.92
C ILE A 10 -6.30 -12.78 20.93
N GLY A 11 -6.65 -12.47 22.17
CA GLY A 11 -6.89 -13.46 23.22
C GLY A 11 -8.06 -14.39 22.91
N LEU A 12 -9.14 -13.87 22.33
CA LEU A 12 -10.28 -14.68 21.88
C LEU A 12 -9.89 -15.67 20.78
N GLU A 13 -9.03 -15.27 19.84
CA GLU A 13 -8.52 -16.17 18.80
C GLU A 13 -7.59 -17.24 19.37
N THR A 14 -6.71 -16.90 20.32
CA THR A 14 -5.91 -17.92 21.01
C THR A 14 -6.80 -18.88 21.80
N PHE A 15 -7.82 -18.37 22.49
CA PHE A 15 -8.78 -19.18 23.24
C PHE A 15 -9.57 -20.14 22.34
N SER A 16 -10.05 -19.68 21.17
CA SER A 16 -10.79 -20.54 20.23
C SER A 16 -9.95 -21.73 19.75
N GLN A 17 -8.64 -21.53 19.58
CA GLN A 17 -7.69 -22.58 19.17
C GLN A 17 -7.36 -23.58 20.30
N LEU A 18 -7.64 -23.25 21.56
CA LEU A 18 -7.47 -24.17 22.70
C LEU A 18 -8.66 -25.11 22.90
N VAL A 19 -9.81 -24.78 22.32
CA VAL A 19 -11.01 -25.62 22.40
C VAL A 19 -10.88 -26.79 21.44
N TYR A 20 -11.02 -28.01 21.95
CA TYR A 20 -11.01 -29.22 21.14
C TYR A 20 -12.20 -30.13 21.49
N GLN A 21 -12.53 -31.05 20.60
CA GLN A 21 -13.59 -32.04 20.79
C GLN A 21 -12.99 -33.44 20.93
N ASP A 22 -13.60 -34.27 21.77
CA ASP A 22 -13.33 -35.71 21.79
C ASP A 22 -14.14 -36.46 20.73
N ASP A 23 -13.95 -37.79 20.65
CA ASP A 23 -14.67 -38.66 19.71
C ASP A 23 -16.20 -38.69 19.95
N PHE A 24 -16.67 -38.21 21.11
CA PHE A 24 -18.09 -38.15 21.48
C PHE A 24 -18.70 -36.75 21.28
N GLY A 25 -17.93 -35.77 20.79
CA GLY A 25 -18.38 -34.40 20.55
C GLY A 25 -18.41 -33.51 21.79
N THR A 26 -17.85 -33.95 22.91
CA THR A 26 -17.72 -33.15 24.14
C THR A 26 -16.60 -32.13 23.95
N HIS A 27 -16.85 -30.86 24.29
CA HIS A 27 -15.88 -29.78 24.14
C HIS A 27 -15.03 -29.64 25.41
N PHE A 28 -13.71 -29.53 25.24
CA PHE A 28 -12.76 -29.39 26.33
C PHE A 28 -11.83 -28.20 26.13
N VAL A 29 -11.27 -27.74 27.24
CA VAL A 29 -10.14 -26.81 27.29
C VAL A 29 -9.26 -27.21 28.48
N ASN A 30 -7.96 -27.34 28.26
CA ASN A 30 -7.04 -27.64 29.34
C ASN A 30 -6.77 -26.40 30.19
N ARG A 31 -6.54 -26.59 31.50
CA ARG A 31 -6.00 -25.52 32.33
C ARG A 31 -4.65 -25.11 31.76
N THR A 32 -4.56 -23.86 31.32
CA THR A 32 -3.37 -23.27 30.71
C THR A 32 -3.17 -21.86 31.23
N ASP A 33 -1.93 -21.39 31.21
CA ASP A 33 -1.55 -20.01 31.50
C ASP A 33 -0.74 -19.49 30.31
N ILE A 34 -1.16 -18.37 29.72
CA ILE A 34 -0.59 -17.83 28.49
C ILE A 34 -0.37 -16.33 28.66
N GLU A 35 0.89 -15.92 28.57
CA GLU A 35 1.31 -14.53 28.37
C GLU A 35 1.75 -14.35 26.92
N ASP A 36 1.04 -13.52 26.15
CA ASP A 36 1.27 -13.33 24.72
C ASP A 36 1.35 -11.85 24.36
N SER A 37 2.25 -11.52 23.42
CA SER A 37 2.41 -10.18 22.89
C SER A 37 3.01 -10.23 21.48
N THR A 38 2.76 -9.19 20.70
CA THR A 38 3.22 -9.16 19.31
C THR A 38 4.66 -8.65 19.25
N GLN A 39 5.56 -9.43 18.65
CA GLN A 39 6.93 -8.98 18.38
C GLN A 39 6.94 -7.70 17.53
N PHE A 40 6.05 -7.64 16.53
CA PHE A 40 5.99 -6.55 15.55
C PHE A 40 4.63 -5.87 15.50
N GLN A 41 4.61 -4.53 15.45
CA GLN A 41 3.36 -3.75 15.47
C GLN A 41 2.67 -3.69 14.11
N TYR A 42 3.43 -3.79 13.02
CA TYR A 42 2.90 -3.80 11.65
C TYR A 42 2.91 -5.23 11.11
N ARG A 43 1.73 -5.81 10.93
CA ARG A 43 1.56 -7.14 10.32
C ARG A 43 0.55 -7.00 9.19
N GLY A 44 1.08 -6.84 7.98
CA GLY A 44 0.32 -6.49 6.79
C GLY A 44 0.05 -7.64 5.83
N LEU A 45 -1.11 -7.63 5.19
CA LEU A 45 -1.41 -8.43 4.00
C LEU A 45 -1.80 -7.47 2.87
N LEU A 46 -1.08 -7.54 1.75
CA LEU A 46 -1.39 -6.78 0.54
C LEU A 46 -2.39 -7.55 -0.32
N LEU A 47 -3.45 -6.87 -0.76
CA LEU A 47 -4.41 -7.39 -1.72
C LEU A 47 -4.54 -6.43 -2.91
N ASP A 48 -4.20 -6.93 -4.10
CA ASP A 48 -4.33 -6.22 -5.36
C ASP A 48 -5.73 -6.45 -5.94
N THR A 49 -6.51 -5.38 -5.99
CA THR A 49 -7.84 -5.37 -6.58
C THR A 49 -7.93 -4.62 -7.90
N SER A 50 -6.79 -4.21 -8.46
CA SER A 50 -6.72 -3.56 -9.75
C SER A 50 -6.46 -4.55 -10.88
N ARG A 51 -5.46 -5.43 -10.73
CA ARG A 51 -5.12 -6.43 -11.76
C ARG A 51 -6.27 -7.38 -12.01
N HIS A 52 -7.01 -7.73 -10.96
CA HIS A 52 -8.32 -8.36 -11.03
C HIS A 52 -9.24 -7.73 -9.99
N TYR A 53 -10.50 -7.48 -10.36
CA TYR A 53 -11.50 -7.05 -9.38
C TYR A 53 -11.84 -8.20 -8.43
N LEU A 54 -11.80 -7.93 -7.12
CA LEU A 54 -12.23 -8.88 -6.11
C LEU A 54 -13.55 -8.43 -5.49
N PRO A 55 -14.63 -9.24 -5.52
CA PRO A 55 -15.89 -8.87 -4.89
C PRO A 55 -15.72 -8.59 -3.40
N VAL A 56 -16.47 -7.62 -2.87
CA VAL A 56 -16.45 -7.26 -1.45
C VAL A 56 -16.56 -8.48 -0.51
N PRO A 57 -17.44 -9.48 -0.75
CA PRO A 57 -17.49 -10.66 0.10
C PRO A 57 -16.17 -11.44 0.20
N VAL A 58 -15.35 -11.44 -0.86
CA VAL A 58 -14.01 -12.08 -0.85
C VAL A 58 -13.07 -11.28 0.05
N ILE A 59 -13.06 -9.96 -0.07
CA ILE A 59 -12.26 -9.06 0.79
C ILE A 59 -12.64 -9.27 2.26
N LEU A 60 -13.94 -9.38 2.58
CA LEU A 60 -14.38 -9.62 3.95
C LEU A 60 -13.91 -10.98 4.50
N LYS A 61 -13.94 -12.04 3.68
CA LYS A 61 -13.38 -13.35 4.05
C LYS A 61 -11.86 -13.29 4.28
N THR A 62 -11.14 -12.50 3.48
CA THR A 62 -9.71 -12.25 3.71
C THR A 62 -9.48 -11.58 5.06
N LEU A 63 -10.32 -10.62 5.45
CA LEU A 63 -10.25 -9.97 6.77
C LEU A 63 -10.54 -10.93 7.92
N ASP A 64 -11.43 -11.92 7.74
CA ASP A 64 -11.61 -13.01 8.72
C ASP A 64 -10.33 -13.84 8.87
N ALA A 65 -9.75 -14.29 7.76
CA ALA A 65 -8.52 -15.07 7.77
C ALA A 65 -7.33 -14.31 8.39
N MET A 66 -7.26 -13.00 8.12
CA MET A 66 -6.28 -12.12 8.75
C MET A 66 -6.46 -12.07 10.27
N ALA A 67 -7.70 -12.02 10.77
CA ALA A 67 -7.99 -12.01 12.21
C ALA A 67 -7.56 -13.34 12.86
N TYR A 68 -7.88 -14.48 12.23
CA TYR A 68 -7.44 -15.81 12.71
C TYR A 68 -5.91 -15.93 12.78
N SER A 69 -5.22 -15.31 11.82
CA SER A 69 -3.76 -15.27 11.75
C SER A 69 -3.15 -14.06 12.47
N LYS A 70 -3.93 -13.33 13.27
CA LYS A 70 -3.50 -12.16 14.07
C LYS A 70 -2.83 -11.03 13.25
N PHE A 71 -3.09 -10.91 11.95
CA PHE A 71 -2.71 -9.75 11.12
C PHE A 71 -3.53 -8.51 11.51
N ASN A 72 -2.95 -7.31 11.36
CA ASN A 72 -3.59 -6.07 11.80
C ASN A 72 -3.53 -4.92 10.79
N VAL A 73 -2.99 -5.15 9.59
CA VAL A 73 -3.01 -4.18 8.49
C VAL A 73 -3.48 -4.85 7.21
N PHE A 74 -4.56 -4.33 6.64
CA PHE A 74 -5.02 -4.66 5.31
C PHE A 74 -4.47 -3.61 4.36
N HIS A 75 -3.40 -3.95 3.65
CA HIS A 75 -2.80 -3.11 2.62
C HIS A 75 -3.60 -3.31 1.33
N TRP A 76 -4.48 -2.35 1.03
CA TRP A 76 -5.40 -2.43 -0.08
C TRP A 76 -4.84 -1.69 -1.29
N HIS A 77 -4.17 -2.43 -2.17
CA HIS A 77 -3.72 -1.95 -3.47
C HIS A 77 -4.94 -1.84 -4.41
N ILE A 78 -5.64 -0.71 -4.29
CA ILE A 78 -7.02 -0.57 -4.78
C ILE A 78 -7.09 -0.14 -6.25
N VAL A 79 -6.06 0.51 -6.78
CA VAL A 79 -5.96 0.97 -8.17
C VAL A 79 -4.54 0.75 -8.69
N ASP A 80 -4.42 0.49 -9.99
CA ASP A 80 -3.17 0.27 -10.71
C ASP A 80 -3.43 0.45 -12.22
N ASP A 81 -2.45 0.09 -13.06
CA ASP A 81 -2.48 0.19 -14.50
C ASP A 81 -3.75 -0.37 -15.14
N PRO A 82 -4.17 -1.63 -14.91
CA PRO A 82 -5.25 -2.21 -15.70
C PRO A 82 -6.64 -1.74 -15.27
N SER A 83 -6.84 -1.26 -14.03
CA SER A 83 -8.15 -0.78 -13.61
C SER A 83 -8.17 0.22 -12.44
N PHE A 84 -9.18 1.08 -12.45
CA PHE A 84 -9.52 2.03 -11.38
C PHE A 84 -10.91 1.71 -10.80
N PRO A 85 -11.04 0.70 -9.92
CA PRO A 85 -12.34 0.30 -9.37
C PRO A 85 -12.85 1.22 -8.25
N TYR A 86 -12.00 2.06 -7.64
CA TYR A 86 -12.44 2.98 -6.58
C TYR A 86 -13.39 4.07 -7.10
N GLN A 87 -14.61 4.14 -6.56
CA GLN A 87 -15.56 5.20 -6.91
C GLN A 87 -15.28 6.49 -6.15
N SER A 88 -14.54 7.41 -6.77
CA SER A 88 -14.34 8.75 -6.21
C SER A 88 -15.60 9.62 -6.31
N ARG A 89 -15.94 10.34 -5.24
CA ARG A 89 -17.01 11.35 -5.23
C ARG A 89 -16.60 12.61 -5.96
N THR A 90 -15.36 13.05 -5.76
CA THR A 90 -14.78 14.26 -6.37
C THR A 90 -14.49 14.05 -7.86
N PHE A 91 -14.12 12.82 -8.25
CA PHE A 91 -13.79 12.48 -9.63
C PHE A 91 -14.51 11.20 -10.12
N PRO A 92 -15.84 11.25 -10.34
CA PRO A 92 -16.63 10.06 -10.74
C PRO A 92 -16.16 9.41 -12.06
N ASN A 93 -15.54 10.21 -12.94
CA ASN A 93 -15.02 9.73 -14.21
C ASN A 93 -13.84 8.75 -14.07
N LEU A 94 -13.17 8.69 -12.91
CA LEU A 94 -12.08 7.73 -12.67
C LEU A 94 -12.60 6.30 -12.74
N SER A 95 -13.62 5.95 -11.96
CA SER A 95 -14.23 4.61 -12.02
C SER A 95 -15.07 4.41 -13.27
N ASN A 96 -15.84 5.41 -13.70
CA ASN A 96 -16.73 5.27 -14.88
C ASN A 96 -15.99 4.94 -16.18
N LYS A 97 -14.71 5.32 -16.28
CA LYS A 97 -13.87 5.10 -17.46
C LYS A 97 -12.65 4.22 -17.21
N GLY A 98 -12.31 4.00 -15.94
CA GLY A 98 -11.11 3.29 -15.51
C GLY A 98 -11.37 1.90 -14.93
N ALA A 99 -12.56 1.60 -14.42
CA ALA A 99 -12.90 0.25 -13.97
C ALA A 99 -13.09 -0.71 -15.15
N PHE A 100 -12.92 -2.02 -14.92
CA PHE A 100 -13.23 -3.04 -15.93
C PHE A 100 -14.70 -2.98 -16.40
N HIS A 101 -15.60 -2.64 -15.48
CA HIS A 101 -17.00 -2.37 -15.79
C HIS A 101 -17.52 -1.27 -14.85
N PRO A 102 -18.19 -0.22 -15.35
CA PRO A 102 -18.56 0.98 -14.58
C PRO A 102 -19.63 0.77 -13.49
N VAL A 103 -20.06 -0.48 -13.26
CA VAL A 103 -21.15 -0.83 -12.32
C VAL A 103 -20.78 -2.06 -11.51
N SER A 104 -20.47 -3.19 -12.16
CA SER A 104 -20.21 -4.46 -11.47
C SER A 104 -18.80 -4.61 -10.89
N HIS A 105 -17.82 -3.85 -11.39
CA HIS A 105 -16.41 -3.95 -11.00
C HIS A 105 -15.94 -2.64 -10.35
N VAL A 106 -16.75 -2.09 -9.46
CA VAL A 106 -16.53 -0.81 -8.80
C VAL A 106 -16.73 -0.97 -7.30
N TYR A 107 -15.81 -0.42 -6.51
CA TYR A 107 -15.98 -0.26 -5.07
C TYR A 107 -16.69 1.06 -4.79
N THR A 108 -17.98 0.96 -4.45
CA THR A 108 -18.76 2.13 -4.07
C THR A 108 -18.30 2.70 -2.73
N GLN A 109 -18.72 3.91 -2.43
CA GLN A 109 -18.43 4.53 -1.13
C GLN A 109 -19.04 3.75 0.05
N SER A 110 -20.16 3.03 -0.17
CA SER A 110 -20.72 2.09 0.81
C SER A 110 -19.85 0.86 0.99
N ASP A 111 -19.28 0.31 -0.10
CA ASP A 111 -18.40 -0.85 -0.04
C ASP A 111 -17.13 -0.54 0.75
N VAL A 112 -16.49 0.59 0.45
CA VAL A 112 -15.29 1.04 1.18
C VAL A 112 -15.59 1.21 2.68
N LYS A 113 -16.71 1.85 3.03
CA LYS A 113 -17.14 1.98 4.44
C LYS A 113 -17.41 0.63 5.09
N ARG A 114 -18.01 -0.32 4.36
CA ARG A 114 -18.27 -1.67 4.83
C ARG A 114 -16.97 -2.40 5.14
N VAL A 115 -15.98 -2.37 4.24
CA VAL A 115 -14.65 -2.96 4.44
C VAL A 115 -13.96 -2.36 5.66
N ILE A 116 -13.93 -1.03 5.78
CA ILE A 116 -13.32 -0.34 6.93
C ILE A 116 -14.00 -0.74 8.25
N SER A 117 -15.33 -0.72 8.30
CA SER A 117 -16.07 -1.10 9.52
C SER A 117 -15.83 -2.56 9.89
N TYR A 118 -15.81 -3.46 8.91
CA TYR A 118 -15.57 -4.88 9.10
C TYR A 118 -14.17 -5.19 9.61
N ALA A 119 -13.16 -4.53 9.02
CA ALA A 119 -11.76 -4.60 9.46
C ALA A 119 -11.60 -4.06 10.88
N ARG A 120 -12.23 -2.91 11.19
CA ARG A 120 -12.19 -2.29 12.52
C ARG A 120 -12.73 -3.21 13.62
N MET A 121 -13.82 -3.96 13.35
CA MET A 121 -14.38 -4.92 14.32
C MET A 121 -13.43 -6.08 14.64
N ARG A 122 -12.38 -6.28 13.84
CA ARG A 122 -11.34 -7.31 14.01
C ARG A 122 -9.98 -6.74 14.42
N GLY A 123 -9.92 -5.44 14.73
CA GLY A 123 -8.65 -4.78 15.05
C GLY A 123 -7.72 -4.60 13.83
N ILE A 124 -8.24 -4.66 12.60
CA ILE A 124 -7.46 -4.51 11.38
C ILE A 124 -7.56 -3.05 10.88
N ARG A 125 -6.40 -2.42 10.63
CA ARG A 125 -6.30 -1.12 9.97
C ARG A 125 -6.41 -1.31 8.46
N VAL A 126 -7.22 -0.50 7.80
CA VAL A 126 -7.24 -0.43 6.32
C VAL A 126 -6.23 0.61 5.89
N LEU A 127 -5.39 0.26 4.91
CA LEU A 127 -4.33 1.07 4.37
C LEU A 127 -4.46 1.10 2.84
N PRO A 128 -5.13 2.12 2.27
CA PRO A 128 -5.37 2.21 0.84
C PRO A 128 -4.15 2.72 0.08
N GLU A 129 -3.69 1.95 -0.90
CA GLU A 129 -2.65 2.38 -1.83
C GLU A 129 -3.25 2.95 -3.11
N PHE A 130 -2.90 4.21 -3.40
CA PHE A 130 -3.17 4.88 -4.67
C PHE A 130 -1.83 5.18 -5.33
N ASP A 131 -1.28 4.16 -5.99
CA ASP A 131 0.05 4.26 -6.57
C ASP A 131 0.11 5.34 -7.66
N SER A 132 1.17 6.14 -7.63
CA SER A 132 1.44 7.23 -8.55
C SER A 132 2.92 7.64 -8.45
N PRO A 133 3.54 8.23 -9.47
CA PRO A 133 3.00 8.53 -10.79
C PRO A 133 3.07 7.33 -11.76
N GLY A 134 3.74 6.23 -11.39
CA GLY A 134 3.69 4.96 -12.12
C GLY A 134 2.36 4.24 -11.88
N HIS A 135 2.09 3.15 -12.59
CA HIS A 135 0.87 2.37 -12.40
C HIS A 135 -0.44 3.17 -12.59
N THR A 136 -0.39 4.23 -13.41
CA THR A 136 -1.50 5.17 -13.61
C THR A 136 -2.06 5.20 -15.02
N ASN A 137 -1.81 4.18 -15.86
CA ASN A 137 -2.20 4.22 -17.27
C ASN A 137 -3.70 4.57 -17.46
N PHE A 138 -4.58 4.12 -16.56
CA PHE A 138 -6.02 4.43 -16.67
C PHE A 138 -6.49 5.67 -15.91
N TRP A 139 -5.65 6.29 -15.06
CA TRP A 139 -5.93 7.63 -14.52
C TRP A 139 -6.08 8.64 -15.68
N GLY A 140 -5.39 8.37 -16.80
CA GLY A 140 -5.45 9.12 -18.05
C GLY A 140 -6.81 9.23 -18.71
N ARG A 141 -7.65 8.19 -18.61
CA ARG A 141 -9.00 8.19 -19.19
C ARG A 141 -9.96 9.15 -18.45
N GLY A 142 -9.59 9.54 -17.23
CA GLY A 142 -10.20 10.62 -16.44
C GLY A 142 -9.74 12.04 -16.76
N LYS A 143 -8.86 12.24 -17.76
CA LYS A 143 -8.21 13.50 -18.22
C LYS A 143 -6.89 13.93 -17.53
N ILE A 144 -6.20 13.07 -16.78
CA ILE A 144 -5.03 13.50 -15.98
C ILE A 144 -3.66 13.23 -16.64
N THR A 145 -3.58 12.34 -17.64
CA THR A 145 -2.30 11.94 -18.27
C THR A 145 -2.24 12.18 -19.78
N ARG A 146 -2.95 13.21 -20.27
CA ARG A 146 -3.04 13.46 -21.72
C ARG A 146 -1.67 13.80 -22.30
N HIS A 147 -1.11 12.88 -23.09
CA HIS A 147 0.02 13.16 -23.97
C HIS A 147 -0.44 14.12 -25.06
N SER A 148 0.16 15.30 -25.14
CA SER A 148 0.10 16.17 -26.32
C SER A 148 1.15 15.72 -27.32
N GLU A 149 0.94 14.56 -27.93
CA GLU A 149 1.68 14.17 -29.14
C GLU A 149 0.86 14.61 -30.37
N LYS A 150 1.54 15.16 -31.39
CA LYS A 150 0.93 15.52 -32.69
C LYS A 150 0.26 14.33 -33.39
N HIS A 151 0.60 13.11 -32.98
CA HIS A 151 -0.12 11.87 -33.28
C HIS A 151 -0.33 11.12 -31.96
N PRO A 152 -1.55 11.10 -31.39
CA PRO A 152 -1.79 10.37 -30.15
C PRO A 152 -1.60 8.87 -30.42
N SER A 153 -0.56 8.28 -29.84
CA SER A 153 -0.25 6.85 -29.90
C SER A 153 -1.33 5.94 -29.29
N GLY A 154 -2.40 6.52 -28.72
CA GLY A 154 -3.46 5.79 -28.01
C GLY A 154 -3.05 5.28 -26.62
N THR A 155 -1.76 5.35 -26.29
CA THR A 155 -1.21 4.95 -25.00
C THR A 155 -1.13 6.13 -24.03
N PHE A 156 -1.71 5.96 -22.85
CA PHE A 156 -1.52 6.85 -21.70
C PHE A 156 -0.24 6.44 -20.97
N GLY A 157 0.49 7.42 -20.43
CA GLY A 157 1.66 7.19 -19.59
C GLY A 157 1.43 7.67 -18.16
N PRO A 158 2.51 7.67 -17.36
CA PRO A 158 2.53 8.13 -15.98
C PRO A 158 1.94 9.53 -15.79
N VAL A 159 1.47 9.81 -14.57
CA VAL A 159 1.03 11.15 -14.16
C VAL A 159 2.10 12.18 -14.48
N ASN A 160 1.75 13.28 -15.14
CA ASN A 160 2.71 14.29 -15.58
C ASN A 160 3.15 15.20 -14.42
N PRO A 161 4.40 15.10 -13.92
CA PRO A 161 4.87 15.90 -12.79
C PRO A 161 5.14 17.37 -13.16
N ALA A 162 5.20 17.71 -14.45
CA ALA A 162 5.46 19.07 -14.90
C ALA A 162 4.23 19.99 -14.83
N LEU A 163 3.02 19.46 -14.61
CA LEU A 163 1.78 20.22 -14.63
C LEU A 163 1.29 20.58 -13.22
N PRO A 164 1.01 21.87 -12.93
CA PRO A 164 0.43 22.26 -11.64
C PRO A 164 -0.93 21.60 -11.35
N SER A 165 -1.73 21.36 -12.39
CA SER A 165 -3.04 20.70 -12.28
C SER A 165 -2.96 19.28 -11.73
N THR A 166 -1.82 18.59 -11.94
CA THR A 166 -1.55 17.29 -11.34
C THR A 166 -1.63 17.35 -9.83
N TYR A 167 -0.92 18.30 -9.21
CA TYR A 167 -0.87 18.40 -7.75
C TYR A 167 -2.19 18.88 -7.15
N GLN A 168 -2.96 19.71 -7.86
CA GLN A 168 -4.31 20.10 -7.46
C GLN A 168 -5.28 18.91 -7.46
N PHE A 169 -5.17 18.06 -8.48
CA PHE A 169 -5.91 16.80 -8.56
C PHE A 169 -5.52 15.86 -7.41
N MET A 170 -4.23 15.59 -7.21
CA MET A 170 -3.74 14.71 -6.14
C MET A 170 -4.16 15.20 -4.75
N ALA A 171 -4.06 16.51 -4.50
CA ALA A 171 -4.50 17.10 -3.23
C ALA A 171 -6.01 16.92 -3.00
N SER A 172 -6.82 17.05 -4.04
CA SER A 172 -8.28 16.88 -3.93
C SER A 172 -8.66 15.41 -3.72
N LEU A 173 -8.03 14.49 -4.45
CA LEU A 173 -8.24 13.04 -4.30
C LEU A 173 -7.79 12.57 -2.91
N PHE A 174 -6.59 12.96 -2.48
CA PHE A 174 -6.08 12.61 -1.16
C PHE A 174 -6.87 13.26 -0.03
N LYS A 175 -7.47 14.44 -0.22
CA LYS A 175 -8.39 14.99 0.77
C LYS A 175 -9.65 14.13 0.95
N GLU A 176 -10.19 13.57 -0.14
CA GLU A 176 -11.31 12.61 -0.07
C GLU A 176 -10.89 11.33 0.66
N VAL A 177 -9.77 10.76 0.24
CA VAL A 177 -9.25 9.48 0.75
C VAL A 177 -8.59 9.63 2.13
N ALA A 178 -8.24 10.83 2.59
CA ALA A 178 -7.64 11.04 3.92
C ALA A 178 -8.58 10.59 5.06
N SER A 179 -9.88 10.51 4.81
CA SER A 179 -10.83 9.88 5.73
C SER A 179 -10.65 8.35 5.86
N VAL A 180 -9.91 7.72 4.94
CA VAL A 180 -9.77 6.28 4.70
C VAL A 180 -8.33 5.74 4.91
N SER A 181 -7.41 6.53 5.48
CA SER A 181 -6.01 6.15 5.87
C SER A 181 -4.93 6.30 4.79
N THR A 182 -3.68 6.07 5.19
CA THR A 182 -2.36 6.43 4.63
C THR A 182 -2.07 5.93 3.20
N PHE A 183 -1.21 6.67 2.48
CA PHE A 183 -0.96 6.59 1.03
C PHE A 183 0.41 6.03 0.67
N PHE A 184 0.47 5.36 -0.49
CA PHE A 184 1.65 4.89 -1.22
C PHE A 184 1.80 5.59 -2.58
N THR A 185 3.03 5.65 -3.09
CA THR A 185 3.41 6.40 -4.30
C THR A 185 4.76 5.87 -4.82
N VAL A 186 4.85 5.32 -6.05
CA VAL A 186 6.06 4.99 -6.82
C VAL A 186 5.92 5.25 -8.33
N CYS A 187 7.05 5.58 -8.97
CA CYS A 187 7.19 6.06 -10.35
C CYS A 187 7.86 5.07 -11.32
N PHE A 188 7.50 5.14 -12.62
CA PHE A 188 8.46 5.07 -13.73
C PHE A 188 8.06 5.97 -14.92
N CYS A 189 8.49 7.25 -14.96
CA CYS A 189 8.14 8.19 -16.03
C CYS A 189 9.11 8.14 -17.23
N ARG A 190 8.56 8.00 -18.44
CA ARG A 190 9.31 7.70 -19.68
C ARG A 190 9.92 8.97 -20.33
N LYS A 191 11.17 8.85 -20.80
CA LYS A 191 12.00 9.90 -21.44
C LYS A 191 11.41 10.57 -22.70
N SER A 192 10.32 10.07 -23.27
CA SER A 192 9.86 10.44 -24.62
C SER A 192 9.05 11.74 -24.70
N ASN A 193 8.49 12.26 -23.60
CA ASN A 193 7.58 13.41 -23.66
C ASN A 193 8.36 14.75 -23.82
N PRO A 194 8.15 15.52 -24.91
CA PRO A 194 8.85 16.77 -25.15
C PRO A 194 8.55 17.85 -24.10
N HIS A 195 7.36 17.86 -23.49
CA HIS A 195 7.01 18.80 -22.43
C HIS A 195 7.76 18.48 -21.13
N ILE A 196 7.93 17.19 -20.81
CA ILE A 196 8.72 16.77 -19.65
C ILE A 196 10.18 17.15 -19.85
N ARG A 197 10.74 16.95 -21.05
CA ARG A 197 12.12 17.39 -21.36
C ARG A 197 12.29 18.90 -21.21
N ALA A 198 11.36 19.70 -21.72
CA ALA A 198 11.37 21.15 -21.56
C ALA A 198 11.30 21.57 -20.09
N PHE A 199 10.45 20.90 -19.29
CA PHE A 199 10.38 21.12 -17.86
C PHE A 199 11.70 20.76 -17.16
N MET A 200 12.25 19.58 -17.42
CA MET A 200 13.52 19.12 -16.85
C MET A 200 14.69 20.07 -17.16
N GLN A 201 14.72 20.64 -18.37
CA GLN A 201 15.69 21.68 -18.72
C GLN A 201 15.44 22.97 -17.91
N LYS A 202 14.19 23.43 -17.84
CA LYS A 202 13.81 24.64 -17.10
C LYS A 202 14.17 24.60 -15.62
N VAL A 203 14.00 23.44 -14.97
CA VAL A 203 14.30 23.27 -13.53
C VAL A 203 15.73 22.80 -13.27
N GLY A 204 16.56 22.64 -14.31
CA GLY A 204 17.97 22.27 -14.17
C GLY A 204 18.23 20.81 -13.84
N PHE A 205 17.28 19.90 -14.08
CA PHE A 205 17.47 18.46 -13.90
C PHE A 205 18.21 17.80 -15.07
N GLY A 206 18.28 18.46 -16.23
CA GLY A 206 18.94 17.92 -17.41
C GLY A 206 18.24 16.63 -17.89
N VAL A 207 18.93 15.50 -17.83
CA VAL A 207 18.42 14.17 -18.22
C VAL A 207 18.22 13.22 -17.03
N ASP A 208 18.38 13.75 -15.81
CA ASP A 208 18.34 13.01 -14.55
C ASP A 208 16.89 12.76 -14.11
N LEU A 209 16.32 11.63 -14.55
CA LEU A 209 14.96 11.22 -14.19
C LEU A 209 14.75 11.01 -12.69
N PRO A 210 15.70 10.40 -11.93
CA PRO A 210 15.59 10.32 -10.48
C PRO A 210 15.29 11.66 -9.79
N LYS A 211 15.85 12.78 -10.28
CA LYS A 211 15.52 14.11 -9.75
C LYS A 211 14.09 14.56 -10.04
N LEU A 212 13.55 14.17 -11.20
CA LEU A 212 12.15 14.45 -11.54
C LEU A 212 11.20 13.66 -10.65
N ASP A 213 11.55 12.41 -10.36
CA ASP A 213 10.77 11.52 -9.49
C ASP A 213 10.78 12.08 -8.07
N ALA A 214 11.96 12.45 -7.55
CA ALA A 214 12.11 13.12 -6.27
C ALA A 214 11.28 14.41 -6.16
N PHE A 215 11.29 15.24 -7.20
CA PHE A 215 10.47 16.44 -7.25
C PHE A 215 8.97 16.16 -7.14
N TYR A 216 8.50 15.07 -7.75
CA TYR A 216 7.11 14.64 -7.62
C TYR A 216 6.81 14.10 -6.22
N MET A 217 7.65 13.19 -5.73
CA MET A 217 7.50 12.53 -4.43
C MET A 217 7.48 13.53 -3.29
N GLU A 218 8.38 14.51 -3.28
CA GLU A 218 8.43 15.55 -2.26
C GLU A 218 7.11 16.33 -2.19
N ARG A 219 6.50 16.64 -3.34
CA ARG A 219 5.21 17.34 -3.39
C ARG A 219 4.06 16.48 -2.89
N ILE A 220 4.05 15.18 -3.20
CA ILE A 220 3.04 14.25 -2.69
C ILE A 220 3.17 14.06 -1.17
N VAL A 221 4.39 13.90 -0.67
CA VAL A 221 4.68 13.83 0.78
C VAL A 221 4.27 15.13 1.48
N ASN A 222 4.48 16.29 0.86
CA ASN A 222 4.03 17.57 1.41
C ASN A 222 2.50 17.68 1.45
N ILE A 223 1.79 17.25 0.40
CA ILE A 223 0.32 17.22 0.36
C ILE A 223 -0.23 16.32 1.48
N THR A 224 0.31 15.11 1.62
CA THR A 224 -0.14 14.16 2.65
C THR A 224 0.21 14.62 4.06
N SER A 225 1.38 15.24 4.25
CA SER A 225 1.78 15.88 5.52
C SER A 225 0.83 17.01 5.91
N ALA A 226 0.40 17.85 4.95
CA ALA A 226 -0.56 18.92 5.19
C ALA A 226 -1.96 18.40 5.59
N LEU A 227 -2.26 17.13 5.32
CA LEU A 227 -3.47 16.42 5.76
C LEU A 227 -3.27 15.67 7.08
N ASN A 228 -2.15 15.90 7.79
CA ASN A 228 -1.76 15.18 9.01
C ASN A 228 -1.73 13.65 8.83
N LYS A 229 -1.30 13.19 7.65
CA LYS A 229 -1.12 11.76 7.36
C LYS A 229 0.35 11.43 7.27
N THR A 230 0.71 10.26 7.81
CA THR A 230 1.98 9.60 7.50
C THR A 230 1.92 9.11 6.06
N SER A 231 3.02 9.24 5.31
CA SER A 231 3.21 8.61 4.01
C SER A 231 4.00 7.32 4.19
N ILE A 232 3.57 6.25 3.52
CA ILE A 232 4.39 5.04 3.35
C ILE A 232 4.82 5.06 1.89
N VAL A 233 6.08 4.80 1.61
CA VAL A 233 6.60 4.78 0.24
C VAL A 233 7.34 3.48 0.01
N TRP A 234 7.32 2.96 -1.20
CA TRP A 234 8.21 1.83 -1.50
C TRP A 234 9.67 2.31 -1.57
N GLN A 235 10.61 1.37 -1.49
CA GLN A 235 12.04 1.66 -1.40
C GLN A 235 12.62 2.50 -2.55
N ASP A 236 12.00 2.49 -3.73
CA ASP A 236 12.44 3.24 -4.91
C ASP A 236 12.71 4.72 -4.60
N VAL A 237 11.82 5.32 -3.82
CA VAL A 237 11.89 6.71 -3.42
C VAL A 237 13.19 7.01 -2.66
N PHE A 238 13.64 6.08 -1.81
CA PHE A 238 14.90 6.23 -1.09
C PHE A 238 16.13 5.84 -1.93
N ASP A 239 16.00 4.85 -2.82
CA ASP A 239 17.07 4.40 -3.72
C ASP A 239 17.58 5.55 -4.60
N TYR A 240 16.71 6.48 -5.01
CA TYR A 240 17.02 7.64 -5.86
C TYR A 240 17.77 8.79 -5.16
N ARG A 241 18.35 8.54 -3.97
CA ARG A 241 19.10 9.50 -3.13
C ARG A 241 18.24 10.65 -2.60
N GLU A 242 16.96 10.38 -2.33
CA GLU A 242 16.10 11.37 -1.70
C GLU A 242 16.37 11.51 -0.20
N ARG A 243 16.34 12.75 0.28
CA ARG A 243 16.20 13.02 1.72
C ARG A 243 14.71 12.94 2.06
N LEU A 244 14.26 11.77 2.48
CA LEU A 244 12.93 11.62 3.05
C LEU A 244 12.86 12.32 4.41
N ARG A 245 11.69 12.86 4.75
CA ARG A 245 11.42 13.31 6.12
C ARG A 245 11.46 12.09 7.03
N THR A 246 12.01 12.25 8.24
CA THR A 246 12.10 11.18 9.26
C THR A 246 10.73 10.61 9.65
N SER A 247 9.64 11.32 9.38
CA SER A 247 8.27 10.86 9.63
C SER A 247 7.74 9.84 8.59
N SER A 248 8.39 9.68 7.44
CA SER A 248 7.97 8.71 6.41
C SER A 248 8.31 7.27 6.82
N VAL A 249 7.55 6.30 6.29
CA VAL A 249 7.84 4.87 6.40
C VAL A 249 8.24 4.35 5.02
N VAL A 250 9.25 3.48 4.95
CA VAL A 250 9.72 2.90 3.69
C VAL A 250 9.44 1.40 3.66
N GLU A 251 8.84 0.91 2.57
CA GLU A 251 8.55 -0.51 2.34
C GLU A 251 9.58 -1.13 1.38
N VAL A 252 10.36 -2.10 1.87
CA VAL A 252 11.44 -2.78 1.16
C VAL A 252 10.89 -4.01 0.44
N TRP A 253 10.89 -3.98 -0.89
CA TRP A 253 10.21 -4.96 -1.73
C TRP A 253 11.10 -5.61 -2.80
N LYS A 254 12.22 -4.99 -3.18
CA LYS A 254 13.08 -5.48 -4.24
C LYS A 254 13.97 -6.62 -3.76
N HIS A 255 14.10 -7.63 -4.61
CA HIS A 255 15.06 -8.72 -4.46
C HIS A 255 16.52 -8.20 -4.42
N GLY A 256 17.41 -8.99 -3.83
CA GLY A 256 18.81 -8.62 -3.59
C GLY A 256 19.15 -8.67 -2.11
N CYS A 257 20.12 -7.86 -1.66
CA CYS A 257 20.41 -7.75 -0.22
C CYS A 257 19.36 -6.85 0.48
N TYR A 258 18.13 -7.32 0.61
CA TYR A 258 17.06 -6.57 1.28
C TYR A 258 17.41 -6.20 2.73
N LEU A 259 18.18 -7.05 3.44
CA LEU A 259 18.70 -6.72 4.78
C LEU A 259 19.75 -5.60 4.76
N CYS A 260 20.53 -5.45 3.68
CA CYS A 260 21.42 -4.30 3.52
C CYS A 260 20.61 -3.01 3.37
N GLU A 261 19.51 -3.05 2.62
CA GLU A 261 18.64 -1.89 2.43
C GLU A 261 17.91 -1.52 3.74
N VAL A 262 17.41 -2.52 4.47
CA VAL A 262 16.86 -2.32 5.83
C VAL A 262 17.90 -1.65 6.75
N ARG A 263 19.16 -2.11 6.76
CA ARG A 263 20.25 -1.48 7.54
C ARG A 263 20.51 -0.03 7.10
N ARG A 264 20.48 0.24 5.80
CA ARG A 264 20.71 1.59 5.24
C ARG A 264 19.59 2.55 5.64
N LEU A 265 18.34 2.11 5.55
CA LEU A 265 17.15 2.89 5.93
C LEU A 265 17.09 3.15 7.43
N THR A 266 17.34 2.12 8.25
CA THR A 266 17.34 2.27 9.73
C THR A 266 18.48 3.15 10.23
N LYS A 267 19.66 3.11 9.58
CA LYS A 267 20.78 4.04 9.84
C LYS A 267 20.43 5.48 9.45
N ALA A 268 19.50 5.67 8.52
CA ALA A 268 18.94 6.97 8.17
C ALA A 268 17.75 7.36 9.06
N GLU A 269 17.51 6.64 10.17
CA GLU A 269 16.42 6.89 11.14
C GLU A 269 15.02 6.82 10.52
N LEU A 270 14.87 6.08 9.42
CA LEU A 270 13.57 5.83 8.80
C LEU A 270 12.93 4.57 9.39
N ARG A 271 11.60 4.61 9.49
CA ARG A 271 10.79 3.45 9.83
C ARG A 271 10.68 2.55 8.60
N VAL A 272 10.82 1.24 8.79
CA VAL A 272 10.88 0.28 7.67
C VAL A 272 9.81 -0.80 7.81
N ILE A 273 9.15 -1.13 6.69
CA ILE A 273 8.35 -2.33 6.49
C ILE A 273 9.13 -3.25 5.54
N LEU A 274 9.26 -4.52 5.87
CA LEU A 274 9.89 -5.52 5.00
C LEU A 274 8.81 -6.36 4.30
N ALA A 275 8.84 -6.42 2.97
CA ALA A 275 7.93 -7.23 2.17
C ALA A 275 8.66 -8.20 1.21
N THR A 276 9.91 -7.88 0.84
CA THR A 276 10.71 -8.60 -0.18
C THR A 276 10.63 -10.13 -0.11
N PRO A 277 10.84 -10.80 1.05
CA PRO A 277 10.87 -12.26 1.07
C PRO A 277 9.48 -12.91 1.07
N TRP A 278 8.39 -12.12 1.08
CA TRP A 278 7.00 -12.58 1.24
C TRP A 278 6.11 -12.25 0.03
N TYR A 279 6.67 -12.31 -1.17
CA TYR A 279 5.91 -12.23 -2.42
C TYR A 279 5.13 -13.53 -2.67
N LEU A 280 3.89 -13.60 -2.17
CA LEU A 280 3.02 -14.77 -2.27
C LEU A 280 2.47 -15.01 -3.69
N ASP A 281 2.53 -14.00 -4.56
CA ASP A 281 2.10 -14.07 -5.95
C ASP A 281 3.09 -14.80 -6.86
N GLN A 282 4.36 -14.93 -6.46
CA GLN A 282 5.39 -15.57 -7.28
C GLN A 282 5.19 -17.10 -7.33
N PRO A 283 4.83 -17.67 -8.50
CA PRO A 283 4.70 -19.11 -8.64
C PRO A 283 6.09 -19.76 -8.78
N GLY A 284 6.20 -21.03 -8.39
CA GLY A 284 7.38 -21.85 -8.66
C GLY A 284 7.88 -22.64 -7.44
N PRO A 285 9.03 -23.34 -7.57
CA PRO A 285 9.60 -24.16 -6.49
C PRO A 285 10.04 -23.34 -5.27
N THR A 286 10.04 -22.01 -5.40
CA THR A 286 10.31 -21.05 -4.33
C THR A 286 9.07 -20.70 -3.52
N HIS A 287 7.86 -21.00 -4.01
CA HIS A 287 6.60 -20.80 -3.30
C HIS A 287 6.43 -21.88 -2.23
N ASN A 288 6.99 -21.63 -1.05
CA ASN A 288 7.03 -22.60 0.03
C ASN A 288 6.88 -21.88 1.37
N TRP A 289 5.87 -22.27 2.15
CA TRP A 289 5.60 -21.71 3.47
C TRP A 289 6.83 -21.76 4.39
N ALA A 290 7.63 -22.82 4.30
CA ALA A 290 8.82 -22.99 5.13
C ALA A 290 9.87 -21.91 4.82
N ARG A 291 9.98 -21.47 3.56
CA ARG A 291 10.88 -20.38 3.16
C ARG A 291 10.44 -19.04 3.73
N TYR A 292 9.13 -18.78 3.74
CA TYR A 292 8.58 -17.56 4.34
C TYR A 292 8.78 -17.53 5.86
N TYR A 293 8.66 -18.70 6.50
CA TYR A 293 8.72 -18.84 7.96
C TYR A 293 10.14 -18.65 8.54
N VAL A 294 11.18 -19.10 7.85
CA VAL A 294 12.57 -19.03 8.35
C VAL A 294 13.21 -17.63 8.23
N VAL A 295 12.50 -16.65 7.65
CA VAL A 295 13.01 -15.28 7.49
C VAL A 295 13.12 -14.62 8.87
N ALA A 296 14.32 -14.16 9.21
CA ALA A 296 14.57 -13.35 10.40
C ALA A 296 14.78 -11.87 10.01
N PRO A 297 13.74 -11.01 10.15
CA PRO A 297 13.80 -9.62 9.68
C PRO A 297 14.69 -8.71 10.55
N CYS A 298 14.90 -9.10 11.80
CA CYS A 298 15.66 -8.33 12.78
C CYS A 298 17.00 -9.04 13.03
N LEU A 299 18.12 -8.40 12.66
CA LEU A 299 19.49 -8.81 13.04
C LEU A 299 19.77 -8.31 14.47
N GLN A 300 20.51 -9.06 15.29
CA GLN A 300 20.89 -8.64 16.64
C GLN A 300 21.44 -7.18 16.63
N GLY A 301 20.79 -6.28 17.39
CA GLY A 301 21.25 -4.89 17.60
C GLY A 301 20.46 -3.75 16.95
N LEU A 302 19.39 -4.00 16.17
CA LEU A 302 18.63 -2.96 15.44
C LEU A 302 17.22 -2.65 15.99
N GLN A 303 16.93 -2.98 17.24
CA GLN A 303 15.56 -3.01 17.79
C GLN A 303 14.82 -1.66 17.83
N ASN A 304 15.49 -0.51 17.81
CA ASN A 304 14.81 0.76 18.15
C ASN A 304 14.17 1.51 16.96
N ASN A 305 14.57 1.22 15.71
CA ASN A 305 14.09 1.96 14.52
C ASN A 305 13.33 1.09 13.50
N LEU A 306 13.20 -0.21 13.76
CA LEU A 306 12.39 -1.09 12.94
C LEU A 306 10.94 -1.02 13.45
N PHE A 307 9.98 -0.80 12.55
CA PHE A 307 8.64 -1.40 12.70
C PHE A 307 8.74 -2.87 12.28
N CYS A 308 9.73 -3.55 12.88
CA CYS A 308 9.50 -4.79 13.56
C CYS A 308 8.48 -4.38 14.68
#